data_AF-A0A954XVC9-F1
#
_entry.id   AF-A0A954XVC9-F1
#
_cell.length_a   1.000
_cell.length_b   1.000
_cell.length_c   1.000
_cell.angle_alpha   90.00
_cell.angle_beta   90.00
_cell.angle_gamma   90.00
#
_symmetry.space_group_name_H-M   'P 1'
#
loop_
_entity.id
_entity.type
_entity.pdbx_description
1 polymer ?
#
loop_
_entity_poly.entity_id
_entity_poly.type
_entity_poly.pdbx_seq_one_letter_code
_entity_poly.pdbx_strand_id
1 'polypeptide(L)'
;DAGQHSDALATDSTPPEPSTLPAPVPSPSVSRVTGFDPVTVTAQPSGEHFMVWLEQAIASRRLIINDAKALVHTVADTAYLVSPGVFQRYAQEHPQVSALAKEEKQQDWQWVQKRFEKLGLHRKQADGLNIWTCEVTGPRKSRRLHGYLLLQPQLVFGDVPPNNPYLKLD
;
A
#
# COMPACT_ATOMS: atom_id res chain seq x y z
N ASP A 1 -45.84 52.47 -25.03
CA ASP A 1 -45.10 53.26 -26.01
C ASP A 1 -43.95 53.95 -25.30
N ALA A 2 -42.76 53.88 -25.91
CA ALA A 2 -41.50 54.58 -25.60
C ALA A 2 -40.92 54.55 -24.15
N GLY A 3 -39.72 53.98 -24.02
CA GLY A 3 -38.82 54.15 -22.87
C GLY A 3 -37.78 55.25 -23.05
N GLN A 4 -36.98 55.47 -21.99
CA GLN A 4 -35.64 56.11 -21.96
C GLN A 4 -35.13 56.00 -20.49
N HIS A 5 -34.12 55.18 -20.17
CA HIS A 5 -32.67 55.44 -20.13
C HIS A 5 -32.24 56.69 -19.33
N SER A 6 -31.44 56.50 -18.25
CA SER A 6 -30.04 56.99 -18.11
C SER A 6 -29.51 56.94 -16.67
N ASP A 7 -28.43 56.16 -16.49
CA ASP A 7 -27.16 56.38 -15.78
C ASP A 7 -26.95 56.89 -14.32
N ALA A 8 -26.01 56.16 -13.68
CA ALA A 8 -24.82 56.61 -12.90
C ALA A 8 -24.84 56.88 -11.35
N LEU A 9 -24.15 55.96 -10.66
CA LEU A 9 -23.03 56.09 -9.67
C LEU A 9 -23.17 56.77 -8.28
N ALA A 10 -22.92 55.93 -7.25
CA ALA A 10 -22.08 56.12 -6.03
C ALA A 10 -22.51 57.19 -4.99
N THR A 11 -22.31 57.12 -3.66
CA THR A 11 -21.48 56.35 -2.71
C THR A 11 -22.11 56.43 -1.31
N ASP A 12 -21.91 55.36 -0.51
CA ASP A 12 -21.49 55.34 0.91
C ASP A 12 -22.38 55.84 2.08
N SER A 13 -22.12 55.20 3.24
CA SER A 13 -22.38 55.57 4.64
C SER A 13 -23.69 55.11 5.34
N THR A 14 -23.56 53.99 6.05
CA THR A 14 -24.37 53.47 7.19
C THR A 14 -24.31 54.42 8.41
N PRO A 15 -25.37 54.62 9.24
CA PRO A 15 -25.57 53.85 10.52
C PRO A 15 -27.04 53.89 11.06
N PRO A 16 -27.35 53.55 12.32
CA PRO A 16 -27.05 52.38 13.18
C PRO A 16 -28.33 51.61 13.62
N GLU A 17 -28.14 50.45 14.24
CA GLU A 17 -29.19 49.62 14.89
C GLU A 17 -29.62 50.19 16.26
N PRO A 18 -30.84 49.91 16.75
CA PRO A 18 -30.90 49.08 17.97
C PRO A 18 -32.14 48.16 18.13
N SER A 19 -31.86 46.95 18.64
CA SER A 19 -32.58 46.16 19.65
C SER A 19 -34.03 45.71 19.38
N THR A 20 -34.29 44.39 19.51
CA THR A 20 -35.04 43.79 20.65
C THR A 20 -35.60 42.36 20.34
N LEU A 21 -35.12 41.38 21.14
CA LEU A 21 -35.70 40.07 21.56
C LEU A 21 -35.52 38.78 20.72
N PRO A 22 -35.47 37.59 21.38
CA PRO A 22 -34.52 36.52 21.06
C PRO A 22 -35.13 35.38 20.24
N ALA A 23 -34.34 34.86 19.30
CA ALA A 23 -34.65 33.62 18.58
C ALA A 23 -34.31 32.37 19.43
N PRO A 24 -35.09 31.28 19.33
CA PRO A 24 -34.78 30.03 20.02
C PRO A 24 -33.52 29.42 19.43
N VAL A 25 -32.63 28.96 20.32
CA VAL A 25 -31.40 28.26 19.97
C VAL A 25 -31.72 27.02 19.10
N PRO A 26 -31.16 26.88 17.90
CA PRO A 26 -31.11 25.57 17.26
C PRO A 26 -30.00 24.78 17.94
N SER A 27 -30.38 23.66 18.59
CA SER A 27 -29.45 22.64 19.05
C SER A 27 -28.43 22.31 17.97
N PRO A 28 -27.14 22.09 18.30
CA PRO A 28 -26.20 21.53 17.36
C PRO A 28 -26.61 20.07 17.11
N SER A 29 -27.39 19.84 16.06
CA SER A 29 -27.40 18.55 15.40
C SER A 29 -25.96 18.29 14.98
N VAL A 30 -25.27 17.45 15.76
CA VAL A 30 -23.97 16.92 15.42
C VAL A 30 -24.16 16.19 14.10
N SER A 31 -23.84 16.88 13.00
CA SER A 31 -23.63 16.28 11.71
C SER A 31 -22.52 15.25 11.92
N ARG A 32 -22.94 14.01 12.11
CA ARG A 32 -22.08 12.85 12.10
C ARG A 32 -21.39 12.87 10.74
N VAL A 33 -20.17 13.39 10.70
CA VAL A 33 -19.25 13.18 9.58
C VAL A 33 -18.80 11.72 9.67
N THR A 34 -19.69 10.79 9.33
CA THR A 34 -19.29 9.46 8.87
C THR A 34 -18.97 9.58 7.39
N GLY A 35 -17.90 10.32 7.12
CA GLY A 35 -17.16 10.27 5.87
C GLY A 35 -15.81 9.65 6.18
N PHE A 36 -15.78 8.35 6.45
CA PHE A 36 -14.58 7.58 6.10
C PHE A 36 -14.66 7.38 4.59
N ASP A 37 -14.38 8.45 3.85
CA ASP A 37 -13.91 8.27 2.49
C ASP A 37 -12.49 7.70 2.68
N PRO A 38 -12.20 6.43 2.32
CA PRO A 38 -10.83 6.02 2.18
C PRO A 38 -10.27 6.90 1.07
N VAL A 39 -9.48 7.89 1.44
CA VAL A 39 -8.72 8.67 0.49
C VAL A 39 -7.69 7.69 -0.08
N THR A 40 -8.11 6.89 -1.05
CA THR A 40 -7.21 6.25 -2.00
C THR A 40 -6.67 7.38 -2.85
N VAL A 41 -5.77 8.19 -2.27
CA VAL A 41 -4.71 8.77 -3.06
C VAL A 41 -4.04 7.55 -3.68
N THR A 42 -4.32 7.28 -4.96
CA THR A 42 -3.69 6.18 -5.69
C THR A 42 -2.21 6.52 -5.75
N ALA A 43 -1.48 6.11 -4.72
CA ALA A 43 -0.05 6.27 -4.65
C ALA A 43 0.54 5.57 -5.88
N GLN A 44 1.47 6.25 -6.54
CA GLN A 44 2.09 5.70 -7.74
C GLN A 44 2.82 4.41 -7.39
N PRO A 45 2.74 3.36 -8.24
CA PRO A 45 3.50 2.14 -8.03
C PRO A 45 4.98 2.45 -7.84
N SER A 46 5.57 1.87 -6.80
CA SER A 46 6.96 2.09 -6.38
C SER A 46 7.38 0.94 -5.48
N GLY A 47 8.65 0.93 -5.02
CA GLY A 47 9.11 -0.08 -4.06
C GLY A 47 8.43 0.10 -2.71
N GLU A 48 8.27 1.36 -2.28
CA GLU A 48 7.64 1.76 -1.03
C GLU A 48 6.16 1.39 -1.06
N HIS A 49 5.49 1.67 -2.18
CA HIS A 49 4.10 1.26 -2.37
C HIS A 49 3.93 -0.26 -2.33
N PHE A 50 4.87 -1.02 -2.89
CA PHE A 50 4.89 -2.48 -2.77
C PHE A 50 4.99 -2.93 -1.31
N MET A 51 5.85 -2.30 -0.49
CA MET A 51 5.99 -2.65 0.93
C MET A 51 4.72 -2.35 1.74
N VAL A 52 4.13 -1.16 1.53
CA VAL A 52 2.85 -0.79 2.17
C VAL A 52 1.74 -1.76 1.76
N TRP A 53 1.65 -2.09 0.47
CA TRP A 53 0.70 -3.09 -0.02
C TRP A 53 0.92 -4.46 0.62
N LEU A 54 2.17 -4.89 0.77
CA LEU A 54 2.53 -6.20 1.31
C LEU A 54 2.11 -6.32 2.79
N GLU A 55 2.44 -5.31 3.59
CA GLU A 55 2.02 -5.20 4.99
C GLU A 55 0.49 -5.25 5.11
N GLN A 56 -0.22 -4.39 4.35
CA GLN A 56 -1.68 -4.33 4.36
C GLN A 56 -2.32 -5.64 3.88
N ALA A 57 -1.74 -6.29 2.86
CA ALA A 57 -2.23 -7.55 2.32
C ALA A 57 -2.16 -8.68 3.36
N ILE A 58 -1.10 -8.71 4.17
CA ILE A 58 -0.92 -9.68 5.24
C ILE A 58 -1.84 -9.36 6.40
N ALA A 59 -1.89 -8.09 6.84
CA ALA A 59 -2.73 -7.65 7.95
C ALA A 59 -4.23 -7.89 7.68
N SER A 60 -4.68 -7.66 6.44
CA SER A 60 -6.05 -7.94 5.99
C SER A 60 -6.31 -9.41 5.62
N ARG A 61 -5.30 -10.29 5.74
CA ARG A 61 -5.35 -11.72 5.36
C ARG A 61 -5.67 -11.97 3.89
N ARG A 62 -5.49 -10.98 3.01
CA ARG A 62 -5.58 -11.14 1.55
C ARG A 62 -4.40 -11.95 1.01
N LEU A 63 -3.23 -11.83 1.63
CA LEU A 63 -2.12 -12.74 1.43
C LEU A 63 -2.05 -13.74 2.59
N ILE A 64 -2.21 -15.01 2.26
CA ILE A 64 -2.00 -16.12 3.19
C ILE A 64 -0.50 -16.27 3.40
N ILE A 65 -0.10 -16.48 4.66
CA ILE A 65 1.28 -16.69 5.07
C ILE A 65 1.46 -18.13 5.58
N ASN A 66 2.66 -18.68 5.45
CA ASN A 66 3.05 -19.99 5.98
C ASN A 66 2.21 -21.21 5.52
N ASP A 67 1.32 -21.03 4.54
CA ASP A 67 0.60 -22.11 3.86
C ASP A 67 1.40 -22.68 2.67
N ALA A 68 1.03 -23.85 2.18
CA ALA A 68 1.66 -24.50 1.02
C ALA A 68 1.64 -23.65 -0.26
N LYS A 69 0.68 -22.73 -0.42
CA LYS A 69 0.59 -21.80 -1.56
C LYS A 69 0.90 -20.35 -1.21
N ALA A 70 1.38 -20.10 0.01
CA ALA A 70 1.69 -18.76 0.46
C ALA A 70 2.79 -18.12 -0.39
N LEU A 71 2.70 -16.80 -0.55
CA LEU A 71 3.75 -16.00 -1.20
C LEU A 71 4.70 -15.37 -0.18
N VAL A 72 4.38 -15.51 1.10
CA VAL A 72 5.14 -14.99 2.23
C VAL A 72 5.23 -16.08 3.29
N HIS A 73 6.44 -16.34 3.76
CA HIS A 73 6.70 -17.27 4.86
C HIS A 73 7.51 -16.58 5.94
N THR A 74 7.60 -17.22 7.10
CA THR A 74 8.58 -16.90 8.13
C THR A 74 9.61 -18.03 8.20
N VAL A 75 10.89 -17.71 8.12
CA VAL A 75 12.00 -18.67 8.21
C VAL A 75 13.22 -17.97 8.80
N ALA A 76 13.98 -18.64 9.66
CA ALA A 76 15.10 -18.05 10.38
C ALA A 76 14.73 -16.70 11.05
N ASP A 77 13.53 -16.68 11.66
CA ASP A 77 12.95 -15.57 12.42
C ASP A 77 12.76 -14.27 11.62
N THR A 78 12.68 -14.38 10.28
CA THR A 78 12.39 -13.24 9.41
C THR A 78 11.38 -13.57 8.31
N ALA A 79 10.86 -12.53 7.65
CA ALA A 79 9.97 -12.66 6.52
C ALA A 79 10.72 -13.12 5.27
N TYR A 80 10.19 -14.15 4.61
CA TYR A 80 10.66 -14.67 3.35
C TYR A 80 9.63 -14.43 2.25
N LEU A 81 10.00 -13.66 1.24
CA LEU A 81 9.13 -13.26 0.14
C LEU A 81 9.41 -14.14 -1.09
N VAL A 82 8.43 -14.95 -1.50
CA VAL A 82 8.58 -15.91 -2.60
C VAL A 82 8.57 -15.19 -3.94
N SER A 83 9.65 -15.33 -4.71
CA SER A 83 9.83 -14.69 -6.03
C SER A 83 9.69 -15.72 -7.16
N PRO A 84 9.07 -15.38 -8.31
CA PRO A 84 8.52 -14.07 -8.66
C PRO A 84 7.08 -13.81 -8.15
N GLY A 85 6.47 -14.81 -7.50
CA GLY A 85 5.03 -14.84 -7.24
C GLY A 85 4.50 -13.63 -6.45
N VAL A 86 5.21 -13.16 -5.43
CA VAL A 86 4.77 -11.98 -4.64
C VAL A 86 4.67 -10.71 -5.50
N PHE A 87 5.61 -10.51 -6.43
CA PHE A 87 5.63 -9.34 -7.32
C PHE A 87 4.60 -9.46 -8.43
N GLN A 88 4.39 -10.68 -8.93
CA GLN A 88 3.31 -10.95 -9.89
C GLN A 88 1.94 -10.64 -9.27
N ARG A 89 1.74 -11.04 -8.00
CA ARG A 89 0.50 -10.76 -7.30
C ARG A 89 0.26 -9.26 -7.09
N TYR A 90 1.30 -8.51 -6.71
CA TYR A 90 1.21 -7.06 -6.61
C TYR A 90 0.86 -6.42 -7.98
N ALA A 91 1.57 -6.81 -9.05
CA ALA A 91 1.35 -6.24 -10.38
C ALA A 91 -0.08 -6.48 -10.90
N GLN A 92 -0.68 -7.64 -10.60
CA GLN A 92 -2.06 -7.95 -10.94
C GLN A 92 -3.08 -7.01 -10.27
N GLU A 93 -2.77 -6.51 -9.08
CA GLU A 93 -3.65 -5.59 -8.34
C GLU A 93 -3.40 -4.11 -8.71
N HIS A 94 -2.35 -3.82 -9.48
CA HIS A 94 -1.95 -2.45 -9.86
C HIS A 94 -1.68 -2.35 -11.37
N PRO A 95 -2.72 -2.26 -12.21
CA PRO A 95 -2.58 -2.22 -13.68
C PRO A 95 -1.70 -1.08 -14.20
N GLN A 96 -1.51 -0.01 -13.42
CA GLN A 96 -0.62 1.11 -13.72
C GLN A 96 0.84 0.66 -13.89
N VAL A 97 1.25 -0.43 -13.22
CA VAL A 97 2.59 -1.03 -13.35
C VAL A 97 2.89 -1.38 -14.80
N SER A 98 1.91 -1.85 -15.57
CA SER A 98 2.15 -2.29 -16.96
C SER A 98 2.60 -1.14 -17.87
N ALA A 99 2.12 0.09 -17.65
CA ALA A 99 2.56 1.25 -18.41
C ALA A 99 4.01 1.60 -18.07
N LEU A 100 4.32 1.69 -16.77
CA LEU A 100 5.66 2.01 -16.27
C LEU A 100 6.70 0.94 -16.64
N ALA A 101 6.30 -0.34 -16.66
CA ALA A 101 7.14 -1.46 -17.06
C ALA A 101 7.49 -1.43 -18.55
N LYS A 102 6.53 -1.04 -19.40
CA LYS A 102 6.74 -0.91 -20.85
C LYS A 102 7.73 0.20 -21.19
N GLU A 103 7.67 1.34 -20.51
CA GLU A 103 8.62 2.44 -20.70
C GLU A 103 10.08 1.99 -20.50
N GLU A 104 10.30 1.08 -19.55
CA GLU A 104 11.62 0.51 -19.26
C GLU A 104 11.89 -0.84 -19.93
N LYS A 105 11.02 -1.29 -20.84
CA LYS A 105 11.13 -2.59 -21.55
C LYS A 105 11.28 -3.79 -20.60
N GLN A 106 10.58 -3.77 -19.47
CA GLN A 106 10.57 -4.84 -18.47
C GLN A 106 9.21 -5.54 -18.43
N GLN A 107 9.18 -6.77 -17.90
CA GLN A 107 7.92 -7.38 -17.46
C GLN A 107 7.42 -6.70 -16.19
N ASP A 108 6.11 -6.65 -15.99
CA ASP A 108 5.46 -5.97 -14.86
C ASP A 108 6.04 -6.38 -13.50
N TRP A 109 6.19 -7.69 -13.24
CA TRP A 109 6.75 -8.17 -11.97
C TRP A 109 8.24 -7.84 -11.79
N GLN A 110 9.02 -7.87 -12.87
CA GLN A 110 10.45 -7.51 -12.85
C GLN A 110 10.62 -6.02 -12.56
N TRP A 111 9.72 -5.20 -13.10
CA TRP A 111 9.69 -3.78 -12.84
C TRP A 111 9.53 -3.55 -11.34
N VAL A 112 8.53 -4.16 -10.70
CA VAL A 112 8.28 -4.02 -9.26
C VAL A 112 9.45 -4.55 -8.43
N GLN A 113 9.94 -5.75 -8.75
CA GLN A 113 11.08 -6.38 -8.08
C GLN A 113 12.30 -5.47 -8.06
N LYS A 114 12.66 -4.84 -9.20
CA LYS A 114 13.80 -3.92 -9.29
C LYS A 114 13.62 -2.69 -8.39
N ARG A 115 12.40 -2.20 -8.17
CA ARG A 115 12.15 -1.06 -7.27
C ARG A 115 12.28 -1.49 -5.83
N PHE A 116 11.72 -2.65 -5.48
CA PHE A 116 11.91 -3.26 -4.16
C PHE A 116 13.40 -3.44 -3.85
N GLU A 117 14.18 -4.01 -4.77
CA GLU A 117 15.62 -4.24 -4.55
C GLU A 117 16.42 -2.94 -4.35
N LYS A 118 16.01 -1.85 -5.00
CA LYS A 118 16.63 -0.53 -4.82
C LYS A 118 16.45 0.03 -3.41
N LEU A 119 15.43 -0.40 -2.67
CA LEU A 119 15.22 0.02 -1.29
C LEU A 119 16.23 -0.58 -0.31
N GLY A 120 16.86 -1.71 -0.68
CA GLY A 120 17.84 -2.36 0.19
C GLY A 120 17.25 -2.93 1.49
N LEU A 121 15.94 -3.21 1.53
CA LEU A 121 15.26 -3.78 2.69
C LEU A 121 15.43 -5.30 2.80
N HIS A 122 16.02 -5.94 1.78
CA HIS A 122 16.33 -7.36 1.75
C HIS A 122 17.78 -7.66 2.15
N ARG A 123 18.00 -8.86 2.69
CA ARG A 123 19.32 -9.37 3.04
C ARG A 123 20.11 -9.75 1.80
N LYS A 124 21.38 -9.34 1.75
CA LYS A 124 22.35 -9.75 0.73
C LYS A 124 23.23 -10.89 1.24
N GLN A 125 23.62 -11.79 0.35
CA GLN A 125 24.62 -12.83 0.57
C GLN A 125 26.03 -12.23 0.49
N ALA A 126 27.03 -12.99 0.97
CA ALA A 126 28.43 -12.56 0.96
C ALA A 126 29.00 -12.37 -0.45
N ASP A 127 28.46 -13.09 -1.44
CA ASP A 127 28.78 -12.96 -2.86
C ASP A 127 28.03 -11.82 -3.58
N GLY A 128 27.16 -11.09 -2.84
CA GLY A 128 26.37 -9.98 -3.36
C GLY A 128 25.03 -10.37 -3.96
N LEU A 129 24.64 -11.65 -3.95
CA LEU A 129 23.32 -12.09 -4.42
C LEU A 129 22.22 -11.71 -3.42
N ASN A 130 21.02 -11.48 -3.95
CA ASN A 130 19.83 -11.09 -3.16
C ASN A 130 18.82 -12.23 -2.97
N ILE A 131 18.95 -13.30 -3.77
CA ILE A 131 17.99 -14.40 -3.82
C ILE A 131 18.48 -15.54 -2.96
N TRP A 132 17.70 -15.85 -1.93
CA TRP A 132 17.92 -16.97 -1.05
C TRP A 132 17.15 -18.19 -1.54
N THR A 133 17.70 -19.38 -1.29
CA THR A 133 17.02 -20.64 -1.54
C THR A 133 16.54 -21.20 -0.22
N CYS A 134 15.26 -21.58 -0.17
CA CYS A 134 14.72 -22.36 0.94
C CYS A 134 14.32 -23.73 0.43
N GLU A 135 14.69 -24.77 1.18
CA GLU A 135 14.14 -26.11 0.98
C GLU A 135 12.76 -26.19 1.66
N VAL A 136 11.77 -26.67 0.91
CA VAL A 136 10.43 -26.98 1.40
C VAL A 136 10.29 -28.49 1.49
N THR A 137 10.22 -29.03 2.71
CA THR A 137 10.03 -30.45 2.95
C THR A 137 8.53 -30.79 2.92
N GLY A 138 8.10 -31.49 1.88
CA GLY A 138 6.76 -32.09 1.84
C GLY A 138 6.75 -33.54 2.31
N PRO A 139 5.58 -34.12 2.64
CA PRO A 139 5.47 -35.51 3.10
C PRO A 139 6.04 -36.58 2.15
N ARG A 140 6.15 -36.26 0.86
CA ARG A 140 6.64 -37.19 -0.18
C ARG A 140 7.89 -36.73 -0.91
N LYS A 141 8.12 -35.42 -1.01
CA LYS A 141 9.24 -34.84 -1.76
C LYS A 141 9.61 -33.46 -1.23
N SER A 142 10.90 -33.15 -1.27
CA SER A 142 11.39 -31.80 -1.06
C SER A 142 11.37 -31.00 -2.37
N ARG A 143 11.24 -29.68 -2.24
CA ARG A 143 11.35 -28.71 -3.35
C ARG A 143 12.18 -27.51 -2.90
N ARG A 144 12.70 -26.75 -3.86
CA ARG A 144 13.37 -25.48 -3.60
C ARG A 144 12.41 -24.33 -3.92
N LEU A 145 12.33 -23.36 -3.02
CA LEU A 145 11.74 -22.05 -3.26
C LEU A 145 12.85 -21.02 -3.33
N HIS A 146 12.62 -19.98 -4.12
CA HIS A 146 13.55 -18.85 -4.25
C HIS A 146 12.84 -17.56 -3.83
N GLY A 147 13.57 -16.68 -3.17
CA GLY A 147 12.94 -15.51 -2.58
C GLY A 147 13.90 -14.59 -1.84
N TYR A 148 13.34 -13.57 -1.23
CA TYR A 148 14.08 -12.56 -0.48
C TYR A 148 13.84 -12.74 1.00
N LEU A 149 14.89 -12.61 1.82
CA LEU A 149 14.73 -12.42 3.26
C LEU A 149 14.70 -10.93 3.56
N LEU A 150 13.71 -10.46 4.32
CA LEU A 150 13.72 -9.10 4.83
C LEU A 150 14.76 -8.94 5.94
N LEU A 151 15.35 -7.74 6.04
CA LEU A 151 16.22 -7.37 7.14
C LEU A 151 15.46 -7.31 8.47
N GLN A 152 14.23 -6.78 8.42
CA GLN A 152 13.36 -6.63 9.58
C GLN A 152 11.97 -7.20 9.25
N PRO A 153 11.51 -8.26 9.95
CA PRO A 153 10.17 -8.82 9.72
C PRO A 153 9.04 -7.85 10.10
N GLN A 154 9.31 -6.88 10.98
CA GLN A 154 8.34 -5.87 11.43
C GLN A 154 7.86 -4.94 10.31
N LEU A 155 8.57 -4.91 9.18
CA LEU A 155 8.15 -4.13 8.00
C LEU A 155 6.86 -4.67 7.37
N VAL A 156 6.49 -5.92 7.65
CA VAL A 156 5.32 -6.59 7.04
C VAL A 156 4.46 -7.34 8.05
N PHE A 157 4.97 -7.56 9.26
CA PHE A 157 4.25 -8.22 10.34
C PHE A 157 4.14 -7.28 11.54
N GLY A 158 2.94 -7.12 12.11
CA GLY A 158 2.78 -6.48 13.42
C GLY A 158 3.43 -7.33 14.52
N ASP A 159 2.95 -8.56 14.67
CA ASP A 159 3.60 -9.61 15.46
C ASP A 159 4.21 -10.65 14.52
N VAL A 160 5.48 -10.99 14.74
CA VAL A 160 6.20 -11.95 13.88
C VAL A 160 5.64 -13.36 14.10
N PRO A 161 5.08 -14.02 13.06
CA PRO A 161 4.59 -15.39 13.17
C PRO A 161 5.71 -16.38 13.48
N PRO A 162 5.40 -17.58 14.02
CA PRO A 162 6.41 -18.62 14.16
C PRO A 162 6.96 -19.04 12.78
N ASN A 163 8.22 -19.48 12.78
CA ASN A 163 8.84 -20.04 11.58
C ASN A 163 8.02 -21.21 11.02
N ASN A 164 7.94 -21.28 9.69
CA ASN A 164 7.29 -22.39 9.01
C ASN A 164 8.13 -23.66 9.20
N PRO A 165 7.59 -24.71 9.87
CA PRO A 165 8.37 -25.90 10.19
C PRO A 165 8.78 -26.73 8.96
N TYR A 166 8.16 -26.48 7.81
CA TYR A 166 8.46 -27.16 6.55
C TYR A 166 9.49 -26.43 5.70
N LEU A 167 9.90 -25.21 6.07
CA LEU A 167 10.91 -24.44 5.36
C LEU A 167 12.24 -24.44 6.12
N LYS A 168 13.32 -24.64 5.38
CA LYS A 168 14.68 -24.48 5.88
C LYS A 168 15.47 -23.60 4.92
N LEU A 169 16.21 -22.64 5.46
CA LEU A 169 17.14 -21.84 4.68
C LEU A 169 18.35 -22.72 4.32
N ASP A 170 18.69 -22.79 3.03
CA ASP A 170 19.87 -23.49 2.50
C ASP A 170 21.15 -22.66 2.78
#